data_AF-A0A8T1VEM4-F1
#
_entry.id   AF-A0A8T1VEM4-F1
#
_cell.length_a   1.000
_cell.length_b   1.000
_cell.length_c   1.000
_cell.angle_alpha   90.00
_cell.angle_beta   90.00
_cell.angle_gamma   90.00
#
_symmetry.space_group_name_H-M   'P 1'
#
loop_
_entity.id
_entity.type
_entity.pdbx_description
1 polymer ?
#
loop_
_entity_poly.entity_id
_entity_poly.type
_entity_poly.pdbx_seq_one_letter_code
_entity_poly.pdbx_strand_id
1 'polypeptide(L)'
;MKLSLVIAALAGIAFQAADASAHLRVHILTELAVAGEQCMWEDKAKKCDAASFCQNSDKHTGFCMKKKPGLGDQCGGKGTDGPWAVPCSGGLGCVLESNTMSKCQTKTDRQ
;
A
#
# COMPACT_ATOMS: atom_id res chain seq x y z
N MET A 1 11.66 63.62 -45.63
CA MET A 1 12.39 62.35 -45.87
C MET A 1 12.86 61.79 -44.54
N LYS A 2 12.83 60.44 -44.43
CA LYS A 2 13.31 59.58 -43.32
C LYS A 2 12.33 59.42 -42.16
N LEU A 3 12.00 58.23 -41.67
CA LEU A 3 11.99 56.84 -42.14
C LEU A 3 11.23 56.11 -41.02
N SER A 4 10.22 55.31 -41.36
CA SER A 4 9.38 54.58 -40.41
C SER A 4 10.20 53.66 -39.48
N LEU A 5 9.78 53.54 -38.22
CA LEU A 5 10.02 52.32 -37.44
C LEU A 5 8.72 51.87 -36.77
N VAL A 6 8.18 50.79 -37.31
CA VAL A 6 7.13 49.96 -36.71
C VAL A 6 7.81 49.10 -35.65
N ILE A 7 7.36 49.16 -34.39
CA ILE A 7 7.75 48.16 -33.38
C ILE A 7 6.49 47.42 -32.98
N ALA A 8 6.52 46.13 -33.30
CA ALA A 8 5.45 45.16 -33.22
C ALA A 8 4.90 45.02 -31.80
N ALA A 9 3.57 44.95 -31.71
CA ALA A 9 2.86 44.46 -30.54
C ALA A 9 3.23 42.98 -30.34
N LEU A 10 4.15 42.71 -29.43
CA LEU A 10 4.33 41.38 -28.86
C LEU A 10 3.23 41.19 -27.83
N ALA A 11 2.06 40.72 -28.30
CA ALA A 11 1.14 39.98 -27.46
C ALA A 11 1.87 38.72 -27.00
N GLY A 12 2.59 38.83 -25.88
CA GLY A 12 3.19 37.70 -25.19
C GLY A 12 2.06 36.80 -24.72
N ILE A 13 1.84 35.74 -25.49
CA ILE A 13 0.85 34.71 -25.25
C ILE A 13 1.11 34.17 -23.85
N ALA A 14 0.17 34.37 -22.93
CA ALA A 14 0.13 33.68 -21.67
C ALA A 14 -0.14 32.19 -21.95
N PHE A 15 0.89 31.44 -22.35
CA PHE A 15 0.84 30.01 -22.33
C PHE A 15 0.88 29.58 -20.88
N GLN A 16 -0.28 29.15 -20.40
CA GLN A 16 -0.47 28.51 -19.12
C GLN A 16 0.45 27.29 -19.05
N ALA A 17 1.59 27.43 -18.39
CA ALA A 17 2.33 26.28 -17.88
C ALA A 17 1.60 25.74 -16.63
N ALA A 18 0.31 25.44 -16.78
CA ALA A 18 -0.51 24.75 -15.80
C ALA A 18 -0.71 23.27 -16.18
N ASP A 19 0.09 22.74 -17.12
CA ASP A 19 -0.08 21.39 -17.67
C ASP A 19 1.17 20.49 -17.55
N ALA A 20 2.18 20.89 -16.76
CA ALA A 20 3.33 20.04 -16.47
C ALA A 20 3.30 19.43 -15.05
N SER A 21 2.35 19.83 -14.19
CA SER A 21 2.17 19.26 -12.85
C SER A 21 1.08 18.17 -12.81
N ALA A 22 0.20 18.12 -13.82
CA ALA A 22 -0.87 17.13 -13.90
C ALA A 22 -0.39 15.75 -14.41
N HIS A 23 0.72 15.70 -15.17
CA HIS A 23 1.28 14.44 -15.69
C HIS A 23 2.06 13.62 -14.65
N LEU A 24 2.24 14.12 -13.42
CA LEU A 24 2.92 13.41 -12.33
C LEU A 24 1.94 12.90 -11.27
N ARG A 25 0.77 12.41 -11.67
CA ARG A 25 -0.05 11.49 -10.88
C ARG A 25 -0.62 10.50 -11.88
N VAL A 26 -0.41 9.20 -11.66
CA VAL A 26 -1.29 8.06 -12.06
C VAL A 26 -0.51 6.76 -12.38
N HIS A 27 0.78 6.76 -12.71
CA HIS A 27 1.52 5.49 -12.95
C HIS A 27 2.16 4.83 -11.72
N ILE A 28 2.11 5.45 -10.54
CA ILE A 28 2.63 4.85 -9.29
C ILE A 28 1.55 4.01 -8.57
N LEU A 29 0.32 3.98 -9.09
CA LEU A 29 -0.78 3.16 -8.57
C LEU A 29 -0.93 1.80 -9.25
N THR A 30 -0.16 1.51 -10.32
CA THR A 30 -0.48 0.41 -11.23
C THR A 30 -0.12 -0.98 -10.71
N GLU A 31 0.88 -1.11 -9.82
CA GLU A 31 1.25 -2.40 -9.25
C GLU A 31 0.93 -2.45 -7.76
N LEU A 32 -0.26 -2.97 -7.45
CA LEU A 32 -0.64 -3.33 -6.10
C LEU A 32 0.03 -4.65 -5.72
N ALA A 33 0.59 -4.71 -4.52
CA ALA A 33 1.05 -5.95 -3.94
C ALA A 33 -0.14 -6.72 -3.35
N VAL A 34 -0.29 -7.99 -3.70
CA VAL A 34 -1.34 -8.84 -3.13
C VAL A 34 -0.90 -9.46 -1.81
N ALA A 35 -1.84 -10.05 -1.07
CA ALA A 35 -1.52 -10.76 0.17
C ALA A 35 -0.37 -11.78 -0.01
N GLY A 36 0.62 -11.73 0.88
CA GLY A 36 1.84 -12.54 0.84
C GLY A 36 3.02 -11.89 0.12
N GLU A 37 2.79 -10.87 -0.71
CA GLU A 37 3.87 -10.13 -1.36
C GLU A 37 4.51 -9.10 -0.44
N GLN A 38 5.75 -8.75 -0.73
CA GLN A 38 6.46 -7.70 -0.03
C GLN A 38 5.92 -6.32 -0.44
N CYS A 39 5.67 -5.46 0.54
CA CYS A 39 5.16 -4.10 0.36
C CYS A 39 6.17 -3.02 0.75
N MET A 40 7.24 -3.38 1.47
CA MET A 40 8.28 -2.44 1.89
C MET A 40 9.66 -3.08 1.75
N TRP A 41 10.58 -2.30 1.18
CA TRP A 41 12.02 -2.52 1.09
C TRP A 41 12.75 -1.29 1.66
N GLU A 42 14.07 -1.32 1.68
CA GLU A 42 14.89 -0.20 2.16
C GLU A 42 14.71 1.09 1.34
N ASP A 43 14.54 0.97 0.02
CA ASP A 43 14.55 2.09 -0.94
C ASP A 43 13.22 2.26 -1.69
N LYS A 44 12.26 1.35 -1.52
CA LYS A 44 10.98 1.37 -2.23
C LYS A 44 9.83 0.78 -1.41
N ALA A 45 8.62 1.15 -1.78
CA ALA A 45 7.40 0.58 -1.23
C ALA A 45 6.35 0.36 -2.33
N LYS A 46 5.56 -0.71 -2.18
CA LYS A 46 4.37 -0.98 -2.99
C LYS A 46 3.14 -0.96 -2.09
N LYS A 47 2.08 -0.35 -2.58
CA LYS A 47 0.80 -0.33 -1.85
C LYS A 47 0.18 -1.72 -1.91
N CYS A 48 -0.27 -2.25 -0.77
CA CYS A 48 -1.08 -3.46 -0.77
C CYS A 48 -2.44 -3.23 -1.44
N ASP A 49 -3.01 -4.29 -1.99
CA ASP A 49 -4.39 -4.27 -2.50
C ASP A 49 -5.41 -3.84 -1.42
N ALA A 50 -6.64 -3.53 -1.84
CA ALA A 50 -7.67 -3.05 -0.93
C ALA A 50 -8.05 -4.06 0.17
N ALA A 51 -7.86 -5.36 -0.06
CA ALA A 51 -8.17 -6.44 0.87
C ALA A 51 -7.03 -6.69 1.88
N SER A 52 -5.89 -6.01 1.71
CA SER A 52 -4.67 -6.25 2.47
C SER A 52 -4.11 -4.96 3.08
N PHE A 53 -3.17 -5.10 4.01
CA PHE A 53 -2.41 -4.00 4.61
C PHE A 53 -0.94 -4.39 4.76
N CYS A 54 -0.04 -3.41 4.74
CA CYS A 54 1.38 -3.67 4.88
C CYS A 54 1.73 -3.85 6.36
N GLN A 55 2.18 -5.05 6.74
CA GLN A 55 2.73 -5.31 8.07
C GLN A 55 4.26 -5.31 7.99
N ASN A 56 4.88 -4.40 8.74
CA ASN A 56 6.33 -4.34 8.85
C ASN A 56 6.83 -5.56 9.65
N SER A 57 7.71 -6.37 9.05
CA SER A 57 8.44 -7.42 9.78
C SER A 57 9.65 -6.84 10.50
N ASP A 58 10.25 -5.80 9.93
CA ASP A 58 11.35 -5.03 10.51
C ASP A 58 11.34 -3.57 10.00
N LYS A 59 12.42 -2.82 10.21
CA LYS A 59 12.53 -1.40 9.83
C LYS A 59 12.49 -1.18 8.31
N HIS A 60 12.90 -2.17 7.52
CA HIS A 60 13.11 -2.06 6.07
C HIS A 60 12.29 -3.09 5.28
N THR A 61 11.66 -4.06 5.95
CA THR A 61 10.88 -5.12 5.30
C THR A 61 9.45 -5.12 5.81
N GLY A 62 8.49 -5.28 4.91
CA GLY A 62 7.09 -5.48 5.24
C GLY A 62 6.36 -6.30 4.20
N PHE A 63 5.34 -7.03 4.63
CA PHE A 63 4.54 -7.92 3.78
C PHE A 63 3.06 -7.57 3.84
N CYS A 64 2.35 -7.76 2.72
CA CYS A 64 0.92 -7.57 2.67
C CYS A 64 0.19 -8.68 3.39
N MET A 65 -0.51 -8.34 4.46
CA MET A 65 -1.33 -9.24 5.27
C MET A 65 -2.81 -9.01 4.94
N LYS A 66 -3.60 -10.09 4.92
CA LYS A 66 -5.05 -10.01 4.68
C LYS A 66 -5.73 -9.29 5.83
N LYS A 67 -6.68 -8.39 5.53
CA LYS A 67 -7.55 -7.76 6.55
C LYS A 67 -8.61 -8.70 7.12
N LYS A 68 -8.94 -9.75 6.37
CA LYS A 68 -9.98 -10.73 6.69
C LYS A 68 -9.45 -12.15 6.42
N PRO A 69 -8.42 -12.60 7.16
CA PRO A 69 -7.81 -13.92 6.93
C PRO A 69 -8.83 -15.05 7.10
N GLY A 70 -8.80 -16.02 6.19
CA GLY A 70 -9.60 -17.25 6.23
C GLY A 70 -8.84 -18.41 6.88
N LEU A 71 -9.38 -19.62 6.78
CA LEU A 71 -8.75 -20.82 7.35
C LEU A 71 -7.31 -21.00 6.84
N GLY A 72 -6.35 -21.14 7.75
CA GLY A 72 -4.94 -21.30 7.46
C GLY A 72 -4.20 -20.01 7.10
N ASP A 73 -4.89 -18.88 6.94
CA ASP A 73 -4.24 -17.59 6.74
C ASP A 73 -3.66 -17.05 8.06
N GLN A 74 -2.58 -16.28 7.95
CA GLN A 74 -1.99 -15.63 9.12
C GLN A 74 -2.89 -14.48 9.60
N CYS A 75 -3.18 -14.49 10.90
CA CYS A 75 -4.00 -13.50 11.58
C CYS A 75 -3.21 -12.67 12.59
N GLY A 76 -2.01 -13.11 12.96
CA GLY A 76 -1.16 -12.42 13.92
C GLY A 76 0.28 -12.92 13.87
N GLY A 77 1.15 -12.23 14.63
CA GLY A 77 2.56 -12.58 14.75
C GLY A 77 2.76 -13.56 15.90
N LYS A 78 3.67 -13.20 16.80
CA LYS A 78 3.96 -13.92 18.06
C LYS A 78 2.78 -13.98 19.05
N GLY A 79 1.67 -13.29 18.78
CA GLY A 79 0.46 -13.32 19.59
C GLY A 79 -0.80 -13.25 18.73
N THR A 80 -1.91 -13.71 19.31
CA THR A 80 -3.24 -13.76 18.68
C THR A 80 -4.02 -12.45 18.80
N ASP A 81 -3.54 -11.53 19.65
CA ASP A 81 -4.10 -10.22 19.99
C ASP A 81 -3.04 -9.10 19.95
N GLY A 82 -1.95 -9.32 19.21
CA GLY A 82 -0.86 -8.36 19.06
C GLY A 82 -1.26 -7.09 18.30
N PRO A 83 -0.35 -6.10 18.19
CA PRO A 83 -0.64 -4.76 17.66
C PRO A 83 -1.21 -4.72 16.24
N TRP A 84 -0.96 -5.77 15.45
CA TRP A 84 -1.48 -5.89 14.09
C TRP A 84 -2.44 -7.04 13.90
N ALA A 85 -2.71 -7.83 14.96
CA ALA A 85 -3.56 -9.00 14.83
C ALA A 85 -4.95 -8.60 14.33
N VAL A 86 -5.49 -9.41 13.41
CA VAL A 86 -6.79 -9.16 12.78
C VAL A 86 -7.74 -10.34 13.02
N PRO A 87 -9.04 -10.09 13.14
CA PRO A 87 -10.01 -11.15 13.35
C PRO A 87 -10.11 -12.06 12.12
N CYS A 88 -10.21 -13.36 12.38
CA CYS A 88 -10.45 -14.35 11.34
C CYS A 88 -11.87 -14.28 10.80
N SER A 89 -12.01 -14.54 9.50
CA SER A 89 -13.31 -14.66 8.83
C SER A 89 -14.05 -15.92 9.26
N GLY A 90 -15.38 -15.90 9.19
CA GLY A 90 -16.19 -17.12 9.29
C GLY A 90 -16.20 -17.79 10.67
N GLY A 91 -16.04 -17.02 11.75
CA GLY A 91 -16.13 -17.54 13.13
C GLY A 91 -14.91 -18.36 13.59
N LEU A 92 -13.86 -18.43 12.78
CA LEU A 92 -12.57 -19.03 13.10
C LEU A 92 -11.88 -18.30 14.25
N GLY A 93 -10.99 -19.01 14.96
CA GLY A 93 -10.13 -18.44 16.00
C GLY A 93 -8.74 -18.15 15.45
N CYS A 94 -8.11 -17.06 15.90
CA CYS A 94 -6.69 -16.84 15.68
C CYS A 94 -5.91 -17.64 16.72
N VAL A 95 -5.08 -18.58 16.30
CA VAL A 95 -4.36 -19.53 17.18
C VAL A 95 -2.87 -19.40 16.91
N LEU A 96 -2.07 -19.40 17.98
CA LEU A 96 -0.61 -19.41 17.89
C LEU A 96 -0.13 -20.72 17.27
N GLU A 97 0.53 -20.65 16.12
CA GLU A 97 1.07 -21.83 15.43
C GLU A 97 2.57 -21.99 15.68
N SER A 98 3.29 -20.87 15.78
CA SER A 98 4.71 -20.83 16.12
C SER A 98 5.03 -19.66 17.03
N ASN A 99 6.27 -19.57 17.49
CA ASN A 99 6.76 -18.42 18.27
C ASN A 99 6.76 -17.08 17.49
N THR A 100 6.46 -17.08 16.19
CA THR A 100 6.45 -15.88 15.33
C THR A 100 5.16 -15.69 14.55
N MET A 101 4.25 -16.67 14.55
CA MET A 101 3.09 -16.68 13.68
C MET A 101 1.85 -17.27 14.35
N SER A 102 0.73 -16.60 14.16
CA SER A 102 -0.61 -17.06 14.54
C SER A 102 -1.48 -17.16 13.29
N LYS A 103 -2.24 -18.26 13.16
CA LYS A 103 -3.09 -18.53 12.01
C LYS A 103 -4.55 -18.74 12.40
N CYS A 104 -5.42 -18.45 11.46
CA CYS A 104 -6.83 -18.75 11.59
C CYS A 104 -7.07 -20.25 11.52
N GLN A 105 -7.69 -20.79 12.56
CA GLN A 105 -8.03 -22.20 12.65
C GLN A 105 -9.49 -22.36 13.09
N THR A 106 -10.05 -23.54 12.86
CA THR A 106 -11.29 -23.93 13.51
C THR A 106 -11.09 -23.81 15.02
N LYS A 107 -12.07 -23.25 15.73
CA LYS A 107 -12.08 -23.27 17.20
C LYS A 107 -12.29 -24.71 17.64
N THR A 108 -11.23 -25.50 17.66
CA THR A 108 -11.22 -26.79 18.35
C THR A 108 -11.16 -26.46 19.84
N ASP A 109 -12.07 -27.02 20.64
CA ASP A 109 -12.27 -26.75 22.07
C ASP A 109 -11.00 -26.90 22.94
N ARG A 110 -10.09 -25.93 22.87
CA ARG A 110 -9.01 -25.70 23.82
C ARG A 110 -8.99 -24.22 24.16
N GLN A 111 -9.98 -23.83 24.96
CA GLN A 111 -9.82 -22.77 25.95
C GLN A 111 -9.05 -23.33 27.15
#